data_AF-A0A7C1TFR5-F1
#
_entry.id   AF-A0A7C1TFR5-F1
#
_cell.length_a   1.000
_cell.length_b   1.000
_cell.length_c   1.000
_cell.angle_alpha   90.00
_cell.angle_beta   90.00
_cell.angle_gamma   90.00
#
_symmetry.space_group_name_H-M   'P 1'
#
loop_
_entity.id
_entity.type
_entity.pdbx_description
1 polymer ?
#
loop_
_entity_poly.entity_id
_entity_poly.type
_entity_poly.pdbx_seq_one_letter_code
_entity_poly.pdbx_strand_id
1 'polypeptide(L)'
;MRLSTSQIFQQAVTTMQNKQAELARTQLQLAKGEKLLAPSDDPSSSTRILDLNNVIETTTQYQRNADYAKTRLSLEETVLTNVGDVLQRTRELSVRANNATLSAGDRKAIAIEVRANIEALVELGNSRDVNGEYLFSGFKTGTVPFVDNGGGNFTYEGDQGQRNLQIGATRQVADGDTGDDIFMKIDDGAGGLGSMFSVLYDFAQDLEANNPSTTTITRLDSAIDAVLNTRSSIGARMNAIENQKNANDSFSLLLQENRSELEDLDYAEAVSRFQQQMLALQASQQTFVKIEGLSLFNYL
;
A
#
# COMPACT_ATOMS: atom_id res chain seq x y z
N MET A 1 -19.59 -35.07 67.99
CA MET A 1 -19.47 -34.22 66.80
C MET A 1 -18.84 -35.02 65.67
N ARG A 2 -19.67 -35.69 64.85
CA ARG A 2 -19.26 -36.35 63.60
C ARG A 2 -19.13 -35.24 62.55
N LEU A 3 -18.01 -34.53 62.52
CA LEU A 3 -17.65 -33.81 61.31
C LEU A 3 -17.51 -34.90 60.23
N SER A 4 -18.47 -34.93 59.32
CA SER A 4 -18.79 -36.07 58.47
C SER A 4 -17.58 -36.48 57.62
N THR A 5 -17.15 -37.74 57.68
CA THR A 5 -16.15 -38.33 56.78
C THR A 5 -16.49 -38.07 55.31
N SER A 6 -17.78 -37.98 54.98
CA SER A 6 -18.27 -37.61 53.65
C SER A 6 -18.04 -36.13 53.30
N GLN A 7 -18.13 -35.20 54.26
CA GLN A 7 -17.77 -33.79 54.02
C GLN A 7 -16.26 -33.62 53.76
N ILE A 8 -15.41 -34.33 54.51
CA ILE A 8 -13.94 -34.29 54.30
C ILE A 8 -13.58 -34.88 52.93
N PHE A 9 -14.20 -36.00 52.56
CA PHE A 9 -14.02 -36.62 51.25
C PHE A 9 -14.45 -35.69 50.11
N GLN A 10 -15.65 -35.11 50.22
CA GLN A 10 -16.19 -34.22 49.20
C GLN A 10 -15.34 -32.95 49.05
N GLN A 11 -14.85 -32.39 50.17
CA GLN A 11 -13.91 -31.27 50.14
C GLN A 11 -12.59 -31.63 49.44
N ALA A 12 -12.05 -32.84 49.67
CA ALA A 12 -10.83 -33.30 49.03
C ALA A 12 -11.01 -33.52 47.52
N VAL A 13 -12.14 -34.10 47.09
CA VAL A 13 -12.49 -34.25 45.67
C VAL A 13 -12.65 -32.90 44.98
N THR A 14 -13.39 -31.96 45.57
CA THR A 14 -13.53 -30.60 45.03
C THR A 14 -12.18 -29.90 44.93
N THR A 15 -11.30 -30.06 45.93
CA THR A 15 -9.95 -29.48 45.88
C THR A 15 -9.11 -30.09 44.75
N MET A 16 -9.18 -31.41 44.54
CA MET A 16 -8.49 -32.07 43.43
C MET A 16 -9.03 -31.64 42.06
N GLN A 17 -10.35 -31.54 41.91
CA GLN A 17 -10.99 -31.05 40.69
C GLN A 17 -10.54 -29.62 40.37
N ASN A 18 -10.48 -28.74 41.38
CA ASN A 18 -9.99 -27.37 41.21
C ASN A 18 -8.51 -27.36 40.78
N LYS A 19 -7.66 -28.20 41.39
CA LYS A 19 -6.23 -28.31 41.01
C LYS A 19 -6.05 -28.87 39.60
N GLN A 20 -6.88 -29.82 39.20
CA GLN A 20 -6.88 -30.35 37.83
C GLN A 20 -7.30 -29.28 36.82
N ALA A 21 -8.30 -28.46 37.15
CA ALA A 21 -8.73 -27.34 36.32
C ALA A 21 -7.64 -26.25 36.20
N GLU A 22 -7.00 -25.87 37.31
CA GLU A 22 -5.86 -24.94 37.31
C GLU A 22 -4.70 -25.43 36.42
N LEU A 23 -4.35 -26.71 36.54
CA LEU A 23 -3.28 -27.32 35.75
C LEU A 23 -3.62 -27.38 34.25
N ALA A 24 -4.84 -27.81 33.91
CA ALA A 24 -5.33 -27.83 32.53
C ALA A 24 -5.33 -26.42 31.92
N ARG A 25 -5.66 -25.41 32.71
CA ARG A 25 -5.63 -24.01 32.28
C ARG A 25 -4.21 -23.52 32.01
N THR A 26 -3.25 -23.76 32.91
CA THR A 26 -1.84 -23.40 32.65
C THR A 26 -1.29 -24.17 31.45
N GLN A 27 -1.70 -25.43 31.24
CA GLN A 27 -1.35 -26.19 30.05
C GLN A 27 -1.87 -25.52 28.77
N LEU A 28 -3.11 -25.01 28.77
CA LEU A 28 -3.67 -24.27 27.64
C LEU A 28 -2.94 -22.95 27.39
N GLN A 29 -2.59 -22.21 28.45
CA GLN A 29 -1.75 -21.01 28.34
C GLN A 29 -0.42 -21.33 27.67
N LEU A 30 0.28 -22.37 28.15
CA LEU A 30 1.56 -22.81 27.56
C LEU A 30 1.42 -23.27 26.11
N ALA A 31 0.30 -23.90 25.75
CA ALA A 31 0.06 -24.37 24.38
C ALA A 31 -0.24 -23.22 23.41
N LYS A 32 -0.95 -22.17 23.86
CA LYS A 32 -1.28 -21.00 23.04
C LYS A 32 -0.21 -19.90 23.07
N GLY A 33 0.61 -19.86 24.11
CA GLY A 33 1.54 -18.76 24.36
C GLY A 33 0.89 -17.49 24.89
N GLU A 34 -0.39 -17.55 25.26
CA GLU A 34 -1.19 -16.41 25.71
C GLU A 34 -1.39 -16.46 27.24
N LYS A 35 -1.22 -15.33 27.89
CA LYS A 35 -1.53 -15.10 29.31
C LYS A 35 -3.04 -15.14 29.55
N LEU A 36 -3.83 -14.52 28.67
CA LEU A 36 -5.29 -14.43 28.78
C LEU A 36 -5.92 -15.41 27.79
N LEU A 37 -6.74 -16.36 28.29
CA LEU A 37 -7.39 -17.36 27.44
C LEU A 37 -8.80 -16.95 27.04
N ALA A 38 -9.44 -16.13 27.87
CA ALA A 38 -10.76 -15.58 27.65
C ALA A 38 -10.84 -14.14 28.14
N PRO A 39 -11.69 -13.28 27.54
CA PRO A 39 -11.89 -11.92 28.01
C PRO A 39 -12.35 -11.79 29.46
N SER A 40 -12.97 -12.85 30.01
CA SER A 40 -13.36 -12.92 31.42
C SER A 40 -12.18 -12.97 32.39
N ASP A 41 -10.98 -13.33 31.91
CA ASP A 41 -9.79 -13.49 32.73
C ASP A 41 -9.24 -12.14 33.21
N ASP A 42 -9.27 -11.13 32.33
CA ASP A 42 -8.98 -9.74 32.63
C ASP A 42 -9.73 -8.82 31.66
N PRO A 43 -10.97 -8.41 31.99
CA PRO A 43 -11.79 -7.59 31.10
C PRO A 43 -11.14 -6.25 30.74
N SER A 44 -10.35 -5.67 31.64
CA SER A 44 -9.62 -4.41 31.39
C SER A 44 -8.54 -4.58 30.35
N SER A 45 -7.65 -5.57 30.52
CA SER A 45 -6.57 -5.85 29.57
C SER A 45 -7.12 -6.31 28.23
N SER A 46 -8.18 -7.13 28.22
CA SER A 46 -8.82 -7.56 26.97
C SER A 46 -9.43 -6.39 26.18
N THR A 47 -10.06 -5.42 26.84
CA THR A 47 -10.56 -4.21 26.15
C THR A 47 -9.39 -3.43 25.52
N ARG A 48 -8.27 -3.30 26.24
CA ARG A 48 -7.09 -2.60 25.73
C ARG A 48 -6.45 -3.31 24.54
N ILE A 49 -6.37 -4.64 24.56
CA ILE A 49 -5.87 -5.46 23.46
C ILE A 49 -6.74 -5.27 22.21
N LEU A 50 -8.07 -5.24 22.36
CA LEU A 50 -8.99 -4.97 21.25
C LEU A 50 -8.76 -3.59 20.63
N ASP A 51 -8.59 -2.55 21.45
CA ASP A 51 -8.28 -1.21 20.97
C ASP A 51 -6.95 -1.19 20.20
N LEU A 52 -5.90 -1.83 20.73
CA LEU A 52 -4.60 -1.94 20.07
C LEU A 52 -4.72 -2.66 18.73
N ASN A 53 -5.46 -3.77 18.67
CA ASN A 53 -5.69 -4.53 17.44
C ASN A 53 -6.39 -3.67 16.37
N ASN A 54 -7.44 -2.94 16.74
CA ASN A 54 -8.14 -2.04 15.80
C ASN A 54 -7.18 -0.99 15.21
N VAL A 55 -6.29 -0.42 16.04
CA VAL A 55 -5.31 0.58 15.57
C VAL A 55 -4.22 -0.07 14.71
N ILE A 56 -3.74 -1.27 15.06
CA ILE A 56 -2.78 -2.05 14.26
C ILE A 56 -3.37 -2.36 12.87
N GLU A 57 -4.61 -2.85 12.82
CA GLU A 57 -5.32 -3.16 11.57
C GLU A 57 -5.49 -1.91 10.68
N THR A 58 -5.89 -0.80 11.29
CA THR A 58 -6.02 0.49 10.61
C THR A 58 -4.66 0.95 10.06
N THR A 59 -3.59 0.81 10.84
CA THR A 59 -2.22 1.16 10.41
C THR A 59 -1.73 0.25 9.28
N THR A 60 -2.08 -1.04 9.32
CA THR A 60 -1.78 -1.99 8.25
C THR A 60 -2.54 -1.63 6.97
N GLN A 61 -3.80 -1.17 7.08
CA GLN A 61 -4.54 -0.65 5.93
C GLN A 61 -3.86 0.58 5.32
N TYR A 62 -3.35 1.50 6.15
CA TYR A 62 -2.58 2.64 5.65
C TYR A 62 -1.32 2.23 4.90
N GLN A 63 -0.62 1.18 5.36
CA GLN A 63 0.53 0.63 4.62
C GLN A 63 0.12 0.04 3.28
N ARG A 64 -0.97 -0.75 3.22
CA ARG A 64 -1.49 -1.28 1.94
C ARG A 64 -1.84 -0.16 0.96
N ASN A 65 -2.48 0.90 1.45
CA ASN A 65 -2.80 2.08 0.64
C ASN A 65 -1.53 2.79 0.13
N ALA A 66 -0.52 2.92 1.00
CA ALA A 66 0.77 3.51 0.64
C ALA A 66 1.51 2.69 -0.42
N ASP A 67 1.50 1.36 -0.32
CA ASP A 67 2.07 0.47 -1.32
C ASP A 67 1.35 0.56 -2.66
N TYR A 68 0.02 0.58 -2.64
CA TYR A 68 -0.77 0.75 -3.86
C TYR A 68 -0.45 2.08 -4.55
N ALA A 69 -0.44 3.19 -3.80
CA ALA A 69 -0.08 4.51 -4.32
C ALA A 69 1.33 4.52 -4.89
N LYS A 70 2.31 3.92 -4.19
CA LYS A 70 3.71 3.84 -4.64
C LYS A 70 3.83 3.07 -5.95
N THR A 71 3.20 1.90 -6.07
CA THR A 71 3.22 1.10 -7.29
C THR A 71 2.61 1.85 -8.47
N ARG A 72 1.46 2.50 -8.26
CA ARG A 72 0.79 3.28 -9.30
C ARG A 72 1.61 4.47 -9.76
N LEU A 73 2.17 5.25 -8.83
CA LEU A 73 3.07 6.36 -9.13
C LEU A 73 4.37 5.92 -9.82
N SER A 74 4.88 4.72 -9.50
CA SER A 74 6.07 4.16 -10.15
C SER A 74 5.80 3.77 -11.60
N LEU A 75 4.60 3.24 -11.88
CA LEU A 75 4.15 2.99 -13.25
C LEU A 75 4.03 4.31 -14.03
N GLU A 76 3.42 5.32 -13.43
CA GLU A 76 3.31 6.66 -14.03
C GLU A 76 4.66 7.28 -14.35
N GLU A 77 5.60 7.25 -13.41
CA GLU A 77 6.98 7.70 -13.62
C GLU A 77 7.67 6.99 -14.79
N THR A 78 7.42 5.68 -14.94
CA THR A 78 7.96 4.88 -16.05
C THR A 78 7.37 5.32 -17.39
N VAL A 79 6.05 5.52 -17.44
CA VAL A 79 5.37 5.99 -18.65
C VAL A 79 5.81 7.40 -19.02
N LEU A 80 5.93 8.31 -18.04
CA LEU A 80 6.40 9.68 -18.27
C LEU A 80 7.87 9.74 -18.69
N THR A 81 8.70 8.79 -18.26
CA THR A 81 10.07 8.65 -18.78
C THR A 81 10.05 8.35 -20.27
N ASN A 82 9.24 7.37 -20.70
CA ASN A 82 9.09 7.03 -22.12
C ASN A 82 8.49 8.19 -22.93
N VAL A 83 7.53 8.95 -22.37
CA VAL A 83 7.02 10.17 -22.99
C VAL A 83 8.14 11.19 -23.19
N GLY A 84 8.97 11.40 -22.17
CA GLY A 84 10.15 12.25 -22.25
C GLY A 84 11.10 11.84 -23.39
N ASP A 85 11.36 10.55 -23.54
CA ASP A 85 12.23 10.02 -24.61
C ASP A 85 11.65 10.29 -26.01
N VAL A 86 10.33 10.14 -26.19
CA VAL A 86 9.63 10.47 -27.45
C VAL A 86 9.74 11.96 -27.78
N LEU A 87 9.57 12.83 -26.78
CA LEU A 87 9.70 14.27 -26.94
C LEU A 87 11.14 14.68 -27.27
N GLN A 88 12.13 14.12 -26.57
CA GLN A 88 13.54 14.35 -26.85
C GLN A 88 13.92 13.89 -28.25
N ARG A 89 13.45 12.71 -28.68
CA ARG A 89 13.68 12.23 -30.04
C ARG A 89 13.09 13.17 -31.08
N THR A 90 11.86 13.62 -30.88
CA THR A 90 11.21 14.59 -31.78
C THR A 90 11.98 15.91 -31.82
N ARG A 91 12.54 16.35 -30.69
CA ARG A 91 13.38 17.55 -30.63
C ARG A 91 14.66 17.40 -31.45
N GLU A 92 15.33 16.25 -31.38
CA GLU A 92 16.49 15.96 -32.25
C GLU A 92 16.13 16.03 -33.73
N LEU A 93 14.98 15.44 -34.10
CA LEU A 93 14.46 15.50 -35.46
C LEU A 93 14.15 16.93 -35.90
N SER A 94 13.62 17.77 -35.00
CA SER A 94 13.38 19.19 -35.24
C SER A 94 14.67 19.97 -35.51
N VAL A 95 15.73 19.73 -34.74
CA VAL A 95 17.03 20.34 -34.99
C VAL A 95 17.60 19.90 -36.33
N ARG A 96 17.55 18.59 -36.65
CA ARG A 96 18.02 18.06 -37.93
C ARG A 96 17.22 18.63 -39.10
N ALA A 97 15.91 18.69 -38.98
CA ALA A 97 15.04 19.22 -40.01
C ALA A 97 15.24 20.72 -40.21
N ASN A 98 15.62 21.50 -39.20
CA ASN A 98 15.92 22.92 -39.38
C ASN A 98 17.22 23.20 -40.15
N ASN A 99 17.94 22.17 -40.64
CA ASN A 99 19.10 22.36 -41.49
C ASN A 99 18.71 22.79 -42.93
N ALA A 100 19.24 23.92 -43.38
CA ALA A 100 18.95 24.50 -44.70
C ALA A 100 19.44 23.64 -45.89
N THR A 101 20.39 22.73 -45.69
CA THR A 101 20.90 21.85 -46.76
C THR A 101 20.04 20.60 -46.98
N LEU A 102 19.04 20.36 -46.13
CA LEU A 102 18.19 19.17 -46.16
C LEU A 102 17.11 19.28 -47.24
N SER A 103 16.95 18.24 -48.07
CA SER A 103 15.98 18.25 -49.17
C SER A 103 14.52 18.10 -48.69
N ALA A 104 13.56 18.47 -49.53
CA ALA A 104 12.13 18.24 -49.25
C ALA A 104 11.80 16.75 -49.10
N GLY A 105 12.53 15.85 -49.79
CA GLY A 105 12.37 14.41 -49.65
C GLY A 105 12.84 13.90 -48.29
N ASP A 106 13.99 14.37 -47.83
CA ASP A 106 14.53 14.02 -46.51
C ASP A 106 13.62 14.51 -45.37
N ARG A 107 13.03 15.70 -45.52
CA ARG A 107 12.07 16.26 -44.55
C ARG A 107 10.81 15.42 -44.45
N LYS A 108 10.30 14.91 -45.58
CA LYS A 108 9.18 13.95 -45.59
C LYS A 108 9.54 12.64 -44.92
N ALA A 109 10.77 12.16 -45.06
CA ALA A 109 11.23 10.96 -44.34
C ALA A 109 11.27 11.19 -42.82
N ILE A 110 11.71 12.37 -42.37
CA ILE A 110 11.64 12.76 -40.95
C ILE A 110 10.18 12.86 -40.49
N ALA A 111 9.28 13.41 -41.31
CA ALA A 111 7.86 13.50 -40.97
C ALA A 111 7.25 12.12 -40.68
N ILE A 112 7.61 11.09 -41.45
CA ILE A 112 7.16 9.70 -41.19
C ILE A 112 7.59 9.23 -39.79
N GLU A 113 8.82 9.53 -39.37
CA GLU A 113 9.30 9.21 -38.02
C GLU A 113 8.54 9.98 -36.94
N VAL A 114 8.25 11.27 -37.16
CA VAL A 114 7.44 12.09 -36.25
C VAL A 114 6.00 11.55 -36.15
N ARG A 115 5.41 11.06 -37.24
CA ARG A 115 4.08 10.42 -37.22
C ARG A 115 4.08 9.17 -36.35
N ALA A 116 5.11 8.32 -36.46
CA ALA A 116 5.26 7.15 -35.58
C ALA A 116 5.44 7.56 -34.10
N ASN A 117 6.15 8.65 -33.83
CA ASN A 117 6.28 9.19 -32.47
C ASN A 117 4.93 9.69 -31.91
N ILE A 118 4.04 10.23 -32.74
CA ILE A 118 2.68 10.61 -32.32
C ILE A 118 1.89 9.38 -31.90
N GLU A 119 1.93 8.31 -32.70
CA GLU A 119 1.26 7.04 -32.39
C GLU A 119 1.77 6.49 -31.05
N ALA A 120 3.09 6.43 -30.86
CA ALA A 120 3.70 6.02 -29.59
C ALA A 120 3.28 6.90 -28.42
N LEU A 121 3.20 8.23 -28.60
CA LEU A 121 2.76 9.15 -27.56
C LEU A 121 1.30 8.92 -27.16
N VAL A 122 0.42 8.63 -28.12
CA VAL A 122 -1.00 8.30 -27.86
C VAL A 122 -1.12 6.97 -27.12
N GLU A 123 -0.34 5.96 -27.51
CA GLU A 123 -0.27 4.68 -26.79
C GLU A 123 0.18 4.88 -25.34
N LEU A 124 1.22 5.68 -25.11
CA LEU A 124 1.71 6.01 -23.77
C LEU A 124 0.66 6.76 -22.95
N GLY A 125 0.00 7.77 -23.52
CA GLY A 125 -1.10 8.49 -22.87
C GLY A 125 -2.32 7.62 -22.58
N ASN A 126 -2.47 6.49 -23.28
CA ASN A 126 -3.51 5.50 -23.07
C ASN A 126 -3.00 4.26 -22.32
N SER A 127 -1.88 4.38 -21.58
CA SER A 127 -1.34 3.30 -20.76
C SER A 127 -2.33 2.84 -19.68
N ARG A 128 -2.26 1.54 -19.38
CA ARG A 128 -3.12 0.88 -18.39
C ARG A 128 -2.31 0.28 -17.26
N ASP A 129 -2.90 0.27 -16.07
CA ASP A 129 -2.40 -0.46 -14.91
C ASP A 129 -2.70 -1.96 -15.03
N VAL A 130 -2.13 -2.77 -14.12
CA VAL A 130 -2.34 -4.23 -14.00
C VAL A 130 -3.81 -4.61 -13.86
N ASN A 131 -4.63 -3.69 -13.34
CA ASN A 131 -6.08 -3.87 -13.17
C ASN A 131 -6.87 -3.52 -14.45
N GLY A 132 -6.21 -3.13 -15.53
CA GLY A 132 -6.84 -2.72 -16.80
C GLY A 132 -7.36 -1.27 -16.80
N GLU A 133 -7.16 -0.53 -15.71
CA GLU A 133 -7.55 0.88 -15.58
C GLU A 133 -6.59 1.80 -16.33
N TYR A 134 -7.13 2.81 -17.02
CA TYR A 134 -6.32 3.85 -17.65
C TYR A 134 -5.68 4.78 -16.63
N LEU A 135 -4.38 5.00 -16.79
CA LEU A 135 -3.57 5.73 -15.81
C LEU A 135 -3.97 7.21 -15.72
N PHE A 136 -4.16 7.85 -16.87
CA PHE A 136 -4.34 9.30 -17.01
C PHE A 136 -5.81 9.73 -17.19
N SER A 137 -6.78 8.85 -16.92
CA SER A 137 -8.22 9.09 -17.15
C SER A 137 -8.95 9.82 -16.00
N GLY A 138 -8.25 10.11 -14.90
CA GLY A 138 -8.86 10.64 -13.68
C GLY A 138 -9.72 9.59 -12.97
N PHE A 139 -10.96 9.93 -12.58
CA PHE A 139 -11.89 8.98 -11.99
C PHE A 139 -12.57 8.06 -13.01
N LYS A 140 -12.54 8.40 -14.31
CA LYS A 140 -13.08 7.58 -15.41
C LYS A 140 -12.13 6.45 -15.83
N THR A 141 -11.78 5.57 -14.90
CA THR A 141 -10.73 4.54 -15.09
C THR A 141 -10.94 3.59 -16.27
N GLY A 142 -12.18 3.41 -16.74
CA GLY A 142 -12.51 2.57 -17.90
C GLY A 142 -12.58 3.31 -19.25
N THR A 143 -12.45 4.63 -19.26
CA THR A 143 -12.53 5.45 -20.49
C THR A 143 -11.14 5.69 -21.05
N VAL A 144 -10.99 5.48 -22.37
CA VAL A 144 -9.76 5.78 -23.10
C VAL A 144 -9.45 7.29 -22.96
N PRO A 145 -8.32 7.70 -22.36
CA PRO A 145 -8.02 9.10 -22.12
C PRO A 145 -7.90 9.94 -23.39
N PHE A 146 -7.14 9.48 -24.38
CA PHE A 146 -6.82 10.26 -25.58
C PHE A 146 -7.36 9.59 -26.83
N VAL A 147 -8.19 10.32 -27.57
CA VAL A 147 -8.75 9.90 -28.85
C VAL A 147 -8.25 10.82 -29.96
N ASP A 148 -7.73 10.23 -31.02
CA ASP A 148 -7.39 10.94 -32.27
C ASP A 148 -8.66 11.07 -33.14
N ASN A 149 -9.14 12.30 -33.30
CA ASN A 149 -10.30 12.60 -34.16
C ASN A 149 -9.88 12.88 -35.61
N GLY A 150 -8.61 12.70 -35.94
CA GLY A 150 -8.01 13.01 -37.23
C GLY A 150 -7.64 14.48 -37.36
N GLY A 151 -6.77 14.77 -38.34
CA GLY A 151 -6.39 16.14 -38.68
C GLY A 151 -5.56 16.87 -37.60
N GLY A 152 -5.01 16.14 -36.62
CA GLY A 152 -4.25 16.71 -35.50
C GLY A 152 -5.11 17.14 -34.31
N ASN A 153 -6.41 16.82 -34.33
CA ASN A 153 -7.32 17.11 -33.24
C ASN A 153 -7.38 15.93 -32.26
N PHE A 154 -6.63 16.03 -31.17
CA PHE A 154 -6.65 15.06 -30.07
C PHE A 154 -7.58 15.56 -28.97
N THR A 155 -8.49 14.69 -28.53
CA THR A 155 -9.43 15.02 -27.45
C THR A 155 -9.16 14.17 -26.22
N TYR A 156 -9.22 14.84 -25.06
CA TYR A 156 -9.14 14.19 -23.77
C TYR A 156 -10.55 13.85 -23.27
N GLU A 157 -10.83 12.56 -23.11
CA GLU A 157 -12.15 12.03 -22.70
C GLU A 157 -12.23 11.65 -21.21
N GLY A 158 -11.12 11.84 -20.49
CA GLY A 158 -11.04 11.63 -19.03
C GLY A 158 -11.76 12.70 -18.21
N ASP A 159 -11.40 12.80 -16.93
CA ASP A 159 -11.80 13.89 -16.06
C ASP A 159 -10.61 14.45 -15.27
N GLN A 160 -10.82 15.57 -14.58
CA GLN A 160 -9.79 16.24 -13.78
C GLN A 160 -9.69 15.71 -12.33
N GLY A 161 -10.31 14.56 -12.06
CA GLY A 161 -10.30 13.93 -10.75
C GLY A 161 -8.98 13.24 -10.41
N GLN A 162 -8.55 13.35 -9.16
CA GLN A 162 -7.42 12.60 -8.62
C GLN A 162 -7.87 11.75 -7.44
N ARG A 163 -7.50 10.46 -7.42
CA ARG A 163 -7.80 9.59 -6.28
C ARG A 163 -6.82 9.85 -5.17
N ASN A 164 -7.36 10.20 -4.01
CA ASN A 164 -6.59 10.39 -2.79
C ASN A 164 -6.72 9.15 -1.91
N LEU A 165 -5.58 8.59 -1.52
CA LEU A 165 -5.48 7.44 -0.64
C LEU A 165 -4.96 7.85 0.72
N GLN A 166 -5.63 7.38 1.76
CA GLN A 166 -5.23 7.63 3.13
C GLN A 166 -4.06 6.71 3.51
N ILE A 167 -2.91 7.31 3.79
CA ILE A 167 -1.66 6.62 4.13
C ILE A 167 -1.24 6.83 5.59
N GLY A 168 -2.06 7.54 6.36
CA GLY A 168 -1.90 7.75 7.79
C GLY A 168 -3.16 8.39 8.37
N ALA A 169 -3.18 8.61 9.69
CA ALA A 169 -4.38 9.13 10.37
C ALA A 169 -4.90 10.46 9.79
N THR A 170 -4.01 11.36 9.35
CA THR A 170 -4.37 12.67 8.77
C THR A 170 -3.77 12.90 7.39
N ARG A 171 -3.02 11.93 6.86
CA ARG A 171 -2.25 12.09 5.62
C ARG A 171 -2.90 11.34 4.48
N GLN A 172 -3.13 12.06 3.39
CA GLN A 172 -3.56 11.51 2.11
C GLN A 172 -2.53 11.80 1.03
N VAL A 173 -2.51 10.98 0.00
CA VAL A 173 -1.66 11.16 -1.18
C VAL A 173 -2.47 10.87 -2.43
N ALA A 174 -2.29 11.69 -3.46
CA ALA A 174 -2.83 11.40 -4.79
C ALA A 174 -2.06 10.22 -5.41
N ASP A 175 -2.77 9.25 -5.96
CA ASP A 175 -2.19 8.02 -6.54
C ASP A 175 -1.81 8.15 -8.02
N GLY A 176 -2.07 9.32 -8.63
CA GLY A 176 -1.59 9.69 -9.96
C GLY A 176 -2.05 11.08 -10.41
N ASP A 177 -1.61 11.50 -11.59
CA ASP A 177 -1.95 12.79 -12.19
C ASP A 177 -2.86 12.66 -13.44
N THR A 178 -3.52 13.76 -13.81
CA THR A 178 -4.52 13.73 -14.89
C THR A 178 -3.86 13.95 -16.25
N GLY A 179 -4.36 13.27 -17.29
CA GLY A 179 -3.84 13.44 -18.64
C GLY A 179 -4.06 14.84 -19.20
N ASP A 180 -5.10 15.54 -18.76
CA ASP A 180 -5.36 16.94 -19.14
C ASP A 180 -4.21 17.86 -18.70
N ASP A 181 -3.80 17.76 -17.44
CA ASP A 181 -2.73 18.61 -16.89
C ASP A 181 -1.37 18.34 -17.53
N ILE A 182 -1.10 17.07 -17.84
CA ILE A 182 0.20 16.65 -18.38
C ILE A 182 0.29 16.91 -19.88
N PHE A 183 -0.73 16.50 -20.66
CA PHE A 183 -0.61 16.43 -22.12
C PHE A 183 -1.34 17.56 -22.86
N MET A 184 -2.30 18.25 -22.25
CA MET A 184 -3.18 19.20 -22.94
C MET A 184 -2.90 20.67 -22.59
N LYS A 185 -2.09 20.95 -21.56
CA LYS A 185 -1.79 22.30 -21.07
C LYS A 185 -0.34 22.69 -21.34
N ILE A 186 0.09 22.58 -22.59
CA ILE A 186 1.44 22.97 -23.01
C ILE A 186 1.42 24.42 -23.48
N ASP A 187 2.34 25.23 -22.96
CA ASP A 187 2.54 26.59 -23.44
C ASP A 187 2.92 26.57 -24.92
N ASP A 188 2.15 27.26 -25.76
CA ASP A 188 2.41 27.36 -27.19
C ASP A 188 3.50 28.41 -27.54
N GLY A 189 4.01 29.14 -26.55
CA GLY A 189 5.01 30.20 -26.69
C GLY A 189 4.44 31.53 -27.21
N ALA A 190 3.15 31.59 -27.51
CA ALA A 190 2.40 32.77 -27.94
C ALA A 190 1.36 33.22 -26.89
N GLY A 191 1.35 32.59 -25.70
CA GLY A 191 0.42 32.86 -24.61
C GLY A 191 -0.89 32.06 -24.68
N GLY A 192 -0.97 31.09 -25.58
CA GLY A 192 -2.05 30.09 -25.65
C GLY A 192 -1.61 28.74 -25.07
N LEU A 193 -2.57 27.82 -24.99
CA LEU A 193 -2.34 26.43 -24.58
C LEU A 193 -2.57 25.52 -25.77
N GLY A 194 -1.61 24.63 -26.02
CA GLY A 194 -1.71 23.52 -26.96
C GLY A 194 -1.53 22.17 -26.27
N SER A 195 -1.73 21.09 -27.02
CA SER A 195 -1.42 19.74 -26.53
C SER A 195 -0.09 19.24 -27.06
N MET A 196 0.58 18.36 -26.31
CA MET A 196 1.81 17.68 -26.77
C MET A 196 1.60 17.02 -28.15
N PHE A 197 0.42 16.44 -28.37
CA PHE A 197 0.06 15.80 -29.63
C PHE A 197 -0.04 16.80 -30.79
N SER A 198 -0.66 17.96 -30.56
CA SER A 198 -0.75 19.01 -31.58
C SER A 198 0.63 19.55 -31.96
N VAL A 199 1.57 19.67 -31.00
CA VAL A 199 2.95 20.11 -31.26
C VAL A 199 3.65 19.16 -32.25
N LEU A 200 3.57 17.85 -32.01
CA LEU A 200 4.19 16.85 -32.89
C LEU A 200 3.47 16.80 -34.25
N TYR A 201 2.14 16.90 -34.25
CA TYR A 201 1.34 16.86 -35.47
C TYR A 201 1.62 18.06 -36.38
N ASP A 202 1.62 19.27 -35.82
CA ASP A 202 1.95 20.51 -36.54
C ASP A 202 3.34 20.41 -37.16
N PHE A 203 4.32 19.90 -36.38
CA PHE A 203 5.67 19.72 -36.87
C PHE A 203 5.74 18.73 -38.03
N ALA A 204 5.05 17.59 -37.97
CA ALA A 204 5.00 16.65 -39.09
C ALA A 204 4.38 17.29 -40.34
N GLN A 205 3.32 18.10 -40.18
CA GLN A 205 2.69 18.84 -41.28
C GLN A 205 3.63 19.87 -41.91
N ASP A 206 4.33 20.65 -41.08
CA ASP A 206 5.33 21.62 -41.51
C ASP A 206 6.45 20.97 -42.35
N LEU A 207 6.90 19.78 -41.93
CA LEU A 207 7.89 19.00 -42.68
C LEU A 207 7.36 18.49 -44.02
N GLU A 208 6.12 18.01 -44.06
CA GLU A 208 5.45 17.55 -45.27
C GLU A 208 5.27 18.70 -46.29
N ALA A 209 5.02 19.92 -45.77
CA ALA A 209 4.93 21.16 -46.52
C ALA A 209 6.30 21.79 -46.87
N ASN A 210 7.40 21.17 -46.44
CA ASN A 210 8.77 21.68 -46.62
C ASN A 210 8.99 23.08 -46.01
N ASN A 211 8.36 23.37 -44.88
CA ASN A 211 8.43 24.64 -44.17
C ASN A 211 8.51 24.41 -42.65
N PRO A 212 9.63 23.88 -42.12
CA PRO A 212 9.76 23.62 -40.68
C PRO A 212 9.59 24.92 -39.88
N SER A 213 8.72 24.92 -38.86
CA SER A 213 8.67 26.04 -37.92
C SER A 213 9.89 26.06 -37.00
N THR A 214 10.40 27.26 -36.72
CA THR A 214 11.45 27.48 -35.71
C THR A 214 10.90 27.49 -34.28
N THR A 215 9.58 27.66 -34.11
CA THR A 215 8.93 27.66 -32.79
C THR A 215 8.66 26.27 -32.24
N THR A 216 8.76 25.22 -33.09
CA THR A 216 8.57 23.82 -32.67
C THR A 216 9.50 23.44 -31.52
N ILE A 217 10.76 23.87 -31.55
CA ILE A 217 11.73 23.53 -30.50
C ILE A 217 11.28 24.11 -29.16
N THR A 218 10.83 25.37 -29.13
CA THR A 218 10.32 26.00 -27.90
C THR A 218 9.09 25.28 -27.37
N ARG A 219 8.13 24.91 -28.24
CA ARG A 219 6.93 24.15 -27.83
C ARG A 219 7.28 22.75 -27.30
N LEU A 220 8.26 22.08 -27.90
CA LEU A 220 8.78 20.79 -27.41
C LEU A 220 9.49 20.94 -26.07
N ASP A 221 10.26 22.01 -25.87
CA ASP A 221 10.92 22.32 -24.60
C ASP A 221 9.87 22.54 -23.50
N SER A 222 8.80 23.30 -23.77
CA SER A 222 7.67 23.46 -22.84
C SER A 222 6.96 22.13 -22.51
N ALA A 223 6.82 21.24 -23.50
CA ALA A 223 6.27 19.90 -23.26
C ALA A 223 7.18 19.05 -22.38
N ILE A 224 8.50 19.06 -22.63
CA ILE A 224 9.49 18.36 -21.81
C ILE A 224 9.46 18.89 -20.37
N ASP A 225 9.38 20.22 -20.19
CA ASP A 225 9.31 20.83 -18.86
C ASP A 225 8.04 20.42 -18.11
N ALA A 226 6.88 20.34 -18.77
CA ALA A 226 5.64 19.84 -18.16
C ALA A 226 5.79 18.40 -17.64
N VAL A 227 6.43 17.52 -18.41
CA VAL A 227 6.74 16.15 -17.98
C VAL A 227 7.70 16.16 -16.79
N LEU A 228 8.79 16.92 -16.86
CA LEU A 228 9.78 17.00 -15.78
C LEU A 228 9.19 17.53 -14.46
N ASN A 229 8.31 18.52 -14.53
CA ASN A 229 7.60 19.06 -13.38
C ASN A 229 6.67 18.00 -12.74
N THR A 230 5.95 17.25 -13.57
CA THR A 230 5.07 16.17 -13.11
C THR A 230 5.89 15.05 -12.45
N ARG A 231 6.96 14.59 -13.10
CA ARG A 231 7.88 13.58 -12.53
C ARG A 231 8.52 14.03 -11.21
N SER A 232 8.87 15.32 -11.11
CA SER A 232 9.39 15.89 -9.86
C SER A 232 8.35 15.86 -8.73
N SER A 233 7.09 16.17 -9.05
CA SER A 233 5.95 16.05 -8.12
C SER A 233 5.73 14.60 -7.69
N ILE A 234 5.75 13.65 -8.63
CA ILE A 234 5.65 12.21 -8.36
C ILE A 234 6.78 11.76 -7.42
N GLY A 235 8.03 12.15 -7.69
CA GLY A 235 9.18 11.85 -6.83
C GLY A 235 9.02 12.40 -5.40
N ALA A 236 8.49 13.62 -5.26
CA ALA A 236 8.17 14.19 -3.94
C ALA A 236 7.09 13.38 -3.21
N ARG A 237 6.03 12.93 -3.92
CA ARG A 237 4.98 12.07 -3.38
C ARG A 237 5.51 10.70 -2.98
N MET A 238 6.38 10.07 -3.77
CA MET A 238 7.03 8.79 -3.44
C MET A 238 7.87 8.89 -2.16
N ASN A 239 8.66 9.97 -2.00
CA ASN A 239 9.41 10.22 -0.77
C ASN A 239 8.50 10.47 0.43
N ALA A 240 7.40 11.21 0.23
CA ALA A 240 6.38 11.43 1.24
C ALA A 240 5.73 10.12 1.71
N ILE A 241 5.41 9.22 0.77
CA ILE A 241 4.87 7.89 1.03
C ILE A 241 5.86 7.06 1.84
N GLU A 242 7.14 7.00 1.42
CA GLU A 242 8.17 6.22 2.10
C GLU A 242 8.38 6.67 3.55
N ASN A 243 8.46 7.99 3.76
CA ASN A 243 8.54 8.56 5.11
C ASN A 243 7.33 8.19 5.98
N GLN A 244 6.13 8.19 5.40
CA GLN A 244 4.92 7.80 6.12
C GLN A 244 4.89 6.29 6.42
N LYS A 245 5.35 5.45 5.50
CA LYS A 245 5.46 4.00 5.72
C LYS A 245 6.37 3.70 6.92
N ASN A 246 7.56 4.29 6.95
CA ASN A 246 8.51 4.13 8.06
C ASN A 246 7.91 4.57 9.42
N ALA A 247 7.13 5.65 9.42
CA ALA A 247 6.41 6.11 10.61
C ALA A 247 5.32 5.11 11.03
N ASN A 248 4.55 4.58 10.07
CA ASN A 248 3.53 3.56 10.31
C ASN A 248 4.14 2.26 10.83
N ASP A 249 5.28 1.82 10.28
CA ASP A 249 6.03 0.63 10.74
C ASP A 249 6.47 0.79 12.20
N SER A 250 7.08 1.93 12.52
CA SER A 250 7.54 2.24 13.88
C SER A 250 6.37 2.28 14.87
N PHE A 251 5.25 2.89 14.47
CA PHE A 251 4.05 2.95 15.29
C PHE A 251 3.41 1.56 15.46
N SER A 252 3.31 0.77 14.39
CA SER A 252 2.78 -0.59 14.45
C SER A 252 3.62 -1.49 15.35
N LEU A 253 4.96 -1.39 15.28
CA LEU A 253 5.86 -2.13 16.16
C LEU A 253 5.60 -1.78 17.63
N LEU A 254 5.55 -0.48 17.96
CA LEU A 254 5.24 -0.03 19.31
C LEU A 254 3.90 -0.60 19.82
N LEU A 255 2.86 -0.59 18.98
CA LEU A 255 1.55 -1.12 19.37
C LEU A 255 1.59 -2.65 19.57
N GLN A 256 2.37 -3.36 18.75
CA GLN A 256 2.58 -4.80 18.90
C GLN A 256 3.33 -5.14 20.18
N GLU A 257 4.35 -4.36 20.55
CA GLU A 257 5.07 -4.50 21.83
C GLU A 257 4.12 -4.28 23.00
N ASN A 258 3.34 -3.19 22.99
CA ASN A 258 2.34 -2.93 24.03
C ASN A 258 1.27 -4.05 24.13
N ARG A 259 0.88 -4.64 22.99
CA ARG A 259 -0.06 -5.77 22.99
C ARG A 259 0.59 -7.02 23.58
N SER A 260 1.82 -7.32 23.18
CA SER A 260 2.62 -8.44 23.68
C SER A 260 2.79 -8.38 25.20
N GLU A 261 3.07 -7.21 25.77
CA GLU A 261 3.15 -7.04 27.24
C GLU A 261 1.85 -7.41 27.99
N LEU A 262 0.69 -7.27 27.33
CA LEU A 262 -0.62 -7.57 27.91
C LEU A 262 -1.09 -9.00 27.65
N GLU A 263 -0.71 -9.57 26.51
CA GLU A 263 -1.25 -10.82 25.98
C GLU A 263 -0.28 -12.00 26.08
N ASP A 264 1.03 -11.77 25.94
CA ASP A 264 2.01 -12.86 25.82
C ASP A 264 2.32 -13.49 27.18
N LEU A 265 2.52 -14.81 27.16
CA LEU A 265 2.84 -15.60 28.34
C LEU A 265 4.33 -15.52 28.69
N ASP A 266 4.64 -15.20 29.95
CA ASP A 266 5.95 -15.50 30.52
C ASP A 266 6.09 -17.03 30.69
N TYR A 267 6.77 -17.67 29.74
CA TYR A 267 6.99 -19.11 29.74
C TYR A 267 7.79 -19.58 30.96
N ALA A 268 8.74 -18.79 31.46
CA ALA A 268 9.54 -19.19 32.62
C ALA A 268 8.66 -19.26 33.88
N GLU A 269 7.84 -18.24 34.10
CA GLU A 269 6.87 -18.23 35.19
C GLU A 269 5.81 -19.34 35.00
N ALA A 270 5.27 -19.48 33.80
CA ALA A 270 4.19 -20.43 33.50
C ALA A 270 4.63 -21.89 33.64
N VAL A 271 5.84 -22.23 33.18
CA VAL A 271 6.40 -23.58 33.35
C VAL A 271 6.66 -23.87 34.83
N SER A 272 7.18 -22.91 35.58
CA SER A 272 7.38 -23.06 37.03
C SER A 272 6.04 -23.30 37.75
N ARG A 273 5.03 -22.48 37.44
CA ARG A 273 3.67 -22.62 37.96
C ARG A 273 3.06 -23.97 37.59
N PHE A 274 3.22 -24.42 36.35
CA PHE A 274 2.73 -25.72 35.88
C PHE A 274 3.35 -26.88 36.68
N GLN A 275 4.67 -26.85 36.91
CA GLN A 275 5.36 -27.87 37.71
C GLN A 275 4.90 -27.88 39.17
N GLN A 276 4.73 -26.69 39.77
CA GLN A 276 4.20 -26.56 41.14
C GLN A 276 2.77 -27.11 41.24
N GLN A 277 1.90 -26.78 40.28
CA GLN A 277 0.52 -27.28 40.22
C GLN A 277 0.47 -28.81 40.05
N MET A 278 1.33 -29.37 39.20
CA MET A 278 1.44 -30.81 38.98
C MET A 278 1.89 -31.54 40.25
N LEU A 279 2.92 -31.02 40.93
CA LEU A 279 3.40 -31.58 42.20
C LEU A 279 2.33 -31.49 43.29
N ALA A 280 1.61 -30.35 43.38
CA ALA A 280 0.55 -30.16 44.35
C ALA A 280 -0.64 -31.10 44.12
N LEU A 281 -1.01 -31.34 42.85
CA LEU A 281 -2.05 -32.31 42.50
C LEU A 281 -1.63 -33.74 42.90
N GLN A 282 -0.40 -34.14 42.58
CA GLN A 282 0.14 -35.45 42.96
C GLN A 282 0.19 -35.62 44.49
N ALA A 283 0.62 -34.60 45.23
CA ALA A 283 0.64 -34.62 46.70
C ALA A 283 -0.78 -34.69 47.30
N SER A 284 -1.76 -34.00 46.70
CA SER A 284 -3.16 -34.05 47.10
C SER A 284 -3.75 -35.44 46.91
N GLN A 285 -3.47 -36.09 45.77
CA GLN A 285 -3.88 -37.47 45.47
C GLN A 285 -3.27 -38.46 46.48
N GLN A 286 -1.98 -38.34 46.78
CA GLN A 286 -1.33 -39.20 47.78
C GLN A 286 -1.90 -39.00 49.20
N THR A 287 -2.20 -37.76 49.57
CA THR A 287 -2.78 -37.43 50.87
C THR A 287 -4.20 -37.98 51.00
N PHE A 288 -4.99 -37.87 49.93
CA PHE A 288 -6.32 -38.45 49.85
C PHE A 288 -6.30 -39.96 50.08
N VAL A 289 -5.42 -40.70 49.39
CA VAL A 289 -5.23 -42.15 49.58
C VAL A 289 -4.84 -42.48 51.03
N LYS A 290 -3.99 -41.67 51.67
CA LYS A 290 -3.62 -41.86 53.08
C LYS A 290 -4.79 -41.63 54.05
N ILE A 291 -5.63 -40.63 53.79
CA ILE A 291 -6.82 -40.33 54.61
C ILE A 291 -7.89 -41.42 54.44
N GLU A 292 -8.10 -41.91 53.22
CA GLU A 292 -8.96 -43.07 52.95
C GLU A 292 -8.49 -44.28 53.76
N GLY A 293 -7.17 -44.57 53.76
CA GLY A 293 -6.57 -45.67 54.52
C GLY A 293 -6.72 -45.57 56.04
N LEU A 294 -6.85 -44.36 56.60
CA LEU A 294 -7.06 -44.16 58.04
C LEU A 294 -8.55 -44.29 58.44
N SER A 295 -9.50 -44.02 57.53
CA SER A 295 -10.92 -43.87 57.88
C SER A 295 -11.74 -45.17 57.83
N LEU A 296 -11.20 -46.29 57.32
CA LEU A 296 -11.99 -47.51 57.11
C LEU A 296 -11.42 -48.82 57.69
N PHE A 297 -10.19 -48.87 58.23
CA PHE A 297 -9.59 -50.15 58.67
C PHE A 297 -8.87 -50.16 60.03
N ASN A 298 -8.79 -49.04 60.75
CA ASN A 298 -8.12 -48.98 62.07
C ASN A 298 -9.08 -48.99 63.28
N TYR A 299 -10.39 -49.22 63.08
CA TYR A 299 -11.37 -49.25 64.18
C TYR A 299 -12.37 -50.42 64.13
N LEU A 300 -12.13 -51.43 63.29
CA LEU A 300 -12.78 -52.74 63.38
C LEU A 300 -11.69 -53.78 63.59
#